data_AF-A0A814AFL4-F1
#
_entry.id   AF-A0A814AFL4-F1
#
_cell.length_a   1.000
_cell.length_b   1.000
_cell.length_c   1.000
_cell.angle_alpha   90.00
_cell.angle_beta   90.00
_cell.angle_gamma   90.00
#
_symmetry.space_group_name_H-M   'P 1'
#
loop_
_entity.id
_entity.type
_entity.pdbx_description
1 polymer ?
#
loop_
_entity_poly.entity_id
_entity_poly.type
_entity_poly.pdbx_seq_one_letter_code
_entity_poly.pdbx_strand_id
1 'polypeptide(L)'
;MYKLRFSEISSAPHVQFHKIQHLSIDFPINDHFWKVVPSLDHLVSLDILSEGHDNLCQNQLQTLLERSPRLSSIRIYWKTLTSSLRPLFDSRNISVYHLELLCYNERLKREACQMLNTIIPGIDCKVLTLMVFDRWCILDLVNTLNHLTSLKIDCHKEKAVRCGQPINTDTVEWLKQQLLAAFPDIQISKQDDSIRL
;
A
#
# COMPACT_ATOMS: atom_id res chain seq x y z
N MET A 1 25.40 -27.60 -47.87
CA MET A 1 24.87 -26.46 -47.09
C MET A 1 23.47 -26.83 -46.59
N TYR A 2 23.36 -27.24 -45.33
CA TYR A 2 22.05 -27.55 -44.72
C TYR A 2 21.44 -26.27 -44.15
N LYS A 3 20.27 -25.86 -44.68
CA LYS A 3 19.43 -24.82 -44.09
C LYS A 3 18.68 -25.43 -42.91
N LEU A 4 19.06 -25.05 -41.68
CA LEU A 4 18.25 -25.28 -40.49
C LEU A 4 16.93 -24.50 -40.64
N ARG A 5 15.83 -25.21 -40.87
CA ARG A 5 14.49 -24.67 -40.71
C ARG A 5 14.22 -24.61 -39.21
N PHE A 6 14.29 -23.41 -38.63
CA PHE A 6 13.63 -23.11 -37.36
C PHE A 6 12.12 -22.99 -37.62
N SER A 7 11.48 -24.12 -37.91
CA SER A 7 10.02 -24.22 -37.81
C SER A 7 9.69 -24.36 -36.34
N GLU A 8 8.86 -23.43 -35.86
CA GLU A 8 8.12 -23.52 -34.60
C GLU A 8 9.00 -23.50 -33.35
N ILE A 9 9.34 -22.30 -32.91
CA ILE A 9 9.64 -22.06 -31.49
C ILE A 9 8.33 -22.37 -30.76
N SER A 10 8.23 -23.62 -30.31
CA SER A 10 7.43 -24.11 -29.20
C SER A 10 7.01 -22.95 -28.31
N SER A 11 5.70 -22.72 -28.18
CA SER A 11 5.15 -21.85 -27.14
C SER A 11 5.86 -22.20 -25.84
N ALA A 12 6.69 -21.27 -25.32
CA ALA A 12 7.38 -21.50 -24.07
C ALA A 12 6.32 -21.90 -23.04
N PRO A 13 6.51 -23.00 -22.28
CA PRO A 13 5.51 -23.45 -21.34
C PRO A 13 5.24 -22.31 -20.35
N HIS A 14 4.07 -21.68 -20.46
CA HIS A 14 3.65 -20.66 -19.52
C HIS A 14 3.43 -21.35 -18.19
N VAL A 15 4.17 -20.91 -17.16
CA VAL A 15 3.96 -21.41 -15.81
C VAL A 15 2.71 -20.75 -15.29
N GLN A 16 1.62 -21.51 -15.22
CA GLN A 16 0.36 -21.01 -14.68
C GLN A 16 0.34 -21.20 -13.15
N PHE A 17 0.37 -20.08 -12.44
CA PHE A 17 0.39 -20.04 -10.98
C PHE A 17 -1.03 -20.05 -10.39
N HIS A 18 -1.81 -21.08 -10.70
CA HIS A 18 -3.24 -21.19 -10.31
C HIS A 18 -3.52 -21.17 -8.80
N LYS A 19 -2.49 -21.27 -7.96
CA LYS A 19 -2.63 -21.41 -6.50
C LYS A 19 -1.96 -20.30 -5.71
N ILE A 20 -1.32 -19.32 -6.36
CA ILE A 20 -0.73 -18.21 -5.63
C ILE A 20 -1.85 -17.27 -5.18
N GLN A 21 -2.12 -17.31 -3.87
CA GLN A 21 -3.07 -16.40 -3.21
C GLN A 21 -2.36 -15.24 -2.51
N HIS A 22 -1.08 -15.44 -2.16
CA HIS A 22 -0.24 -14.48 -1.47
C HIS A 22 1.08 -14.36 -2.21
N LEU A 23 1.48 -13.13 -2.57
CA LEU A 23 2.73 -12.84 -3.25
C LEU A 23 3.47 -11.76 -2.47
N SER A 24 4.74 -12.02 -2.16
CA SER A 24 5.68 -10.99 -1.75
C SER A 24 6.63 -10.73 -2.91
N ILE A 25 6.84 -9.47 -3.28
CA ILE A 25 7.65 -9.10 -4.43
C ILE A 25 8.47 -7.85 -4.17
N ASP A 26 9.73 -7.88 -4.62
CA ASP A 26 10.67 -6.77 -4.48
C ASP A 26 10.76 -6.04 -5.82
N PHE A 27 10.42 -4.75 -5.86
CA PHE A 27 10.55 -3.92 -7.05
C PHE A 27 11.88 -3.15 -7.09
N PRO A 28 12.41 -2.86 -8.30
CA PRO A 28 11.86 -3.25 -9.61
C PRO A 28 12.16 -4.72 -9.96
N ILE A 29 11.27 -5.36 -10.72
CA ILE A 29 11.46 -6.73 -11.24
C ILE A 29 11.87 -6.72 -12.71
N ASN A 30 12.41 -7.84 -13.20
CA ASN A 30 12.73 -7.98 -14.62
C ASN A 30 11.45 -8.19 -15.44
N ASP A 31 11.29 -7.50 -16.58
CA ASP A 31 10.12 -7.64 -17.48
C ASP A 31 9.89 -9.08 -17.99
N HIS A 32 10.92 -9.93 -17.97
CA HIS A 32 10.78 -11.36 -18.25
C HIS A 32 9.82 -12.06 -17.27
N PHE A 33 9.69 -11.56 -16.04
CA PHE A 33 8.70 -12.03 -15.07
C PHE A 33 7.30 -12.06 -15.68
N TRP A 34 6.90 -10.99 -16.37
CA TRP A 34 5.58 -10.86 -16.99
C TRP A 34 5.35 -11.80 -18.18
N LYS A 35 6.43 -12.33 -18.78
CA LYS A 35 6.36 -13.35 -19.84
C LYS A 35 6.12 -14.74 -19.26
N VAL A 36 6.67 -15.00 -18.08
CA VAL A 36 6.54 -16.27 -17.36
C VAL A 36 5.23 -16.33 -16.57
N VAL A 37 4.82 -15.21 -15.96
CA VAL A 37 3.63 -15.06 -15.11
C VAL A 37 2.61 -14.16 -15.81
N PRO A 38 1.81 -14.70 -16.76
CA PRO A 38 0.90 -13.89 -17.54
C PRO A 38 -0.31 -13.37 -16.74
N SER A 39 -0.82 -14.14 -15.77
CA SER A 39 -1.91 -13.73 -14.88
C SER A 39 -1.70 -14.19 -13.44
N LEU A 40 -2.39 -13.50 -12.52
CA LEU A 40 -2.41 -13.76 -11.08
C LEU A 40 -3.87 -13.75 -10.60
N ASP A 41 -4.74 -14.47 -11.33
CA ASP A 41 -6.21 -14.42 -11.14
C ASP A 41 -6.70 -14.87 -9.75
N HIS A 42 -5.86 -15.59 -9.01
CA HIS A 42 -6.15 -16.08 -7.68
C HIS A 42 -5.46 -15.28 -6.57
N LEU A 43 -4.70 -14.25 -6.91
CA LEU A 43 -3.99 -13.42 -5.94
C LEU A 43 -4.99 -12.60 -5.13
N VAL A 44 -4.94 -12.76 -3.81
CA VAL A 44 -5.82 -12.09 -2.85
C VAL A 44 -5.04 -11.05 -2.04
N SER A 45 -3.75 -11.30 -1.82
CA SER A 45 -2.88 -10.47 -0.99
C SER A 45 -1.51 -10.29 -1.63
N LEU A 46 -1.02 -9.06 -1.59
CA LEU A 46 0.23 -8.65 -2.20
C LEU A 46 1.04 -7.82 -1.22
N ASP A 47 2.27 -8.27 -0.94
CA ASP A 47 3.26 -7.54 -0.18
C ASP A 47 4.34 -7.05 -1.16
N ILE A 48 4.56 -5.74 -1.22
CA ILE A 48 5.52 -5.10 -2.11
C ILE A 48 6.62 -4.47 -1.27
N LEU A 49 7.86 -4.79 -1.58
CA LEU A 49 9.01 -4.08 -1.05
C LEU A 49 9.65 -3.26 -2.18
N SER A 50 9.91 -1.98 -1.93
CA SER A 50 10.54 -1.10 -2.91
C SER A 50 11.58 -0.21 -2.24
N GLU A 51 12.80 -0.19 -2.78
CA GLU A 51 13.85 0.71 -2.29
C GLU A 51 13.58 2.19 -2.61
N GLY A 52 12.71 2.45 -3.58
CA GLY A 52 12.25 3.79 -3.92
C GLY A 52 10.97 3.70 -4.72
N HIS A 53 10.13 4.73 -4.64
CA HIS A 53 8.96 4.81 -5.50
C HIS A 53 9.24 5.71 -6.69
N ASP A 54 9.66 5.11 -7.81
CA ASP A 54 9.86 5.79 -9.09
C ASP A 54 8.82 5.36 -10.14
N ASN A 55 8.86 5.98 -11.32
CA ASN A 55 7.92 5.70 -12.40
C ASN A 55 8.00 4.23 -12.89
N LEU A 56 9.16 3.59 -12.80
CA LEU A 56 9.31 2.18 -13.19
C LEU A 56 8.55 1.29 -12.22
N CYS A 57 8.74 1.47 -10.91
CA CYS A 57 8.03 0.74 -9.88
C CYS A 57 6.52 0.98 -9.98
N GLN A 58 6.09 2.20 -10.31
CA GLN A 58 4.67 2.52 -10.55
C GLN A 58 4.08 1.71 -11.70
N ASN A 59 4.74 1.71 -12.85
CA ASN A 59 4.25 1.00 -14.03
C ASN A 59 4.19 -0.52 -13.79
N GLN A 60 5.18 -1.07 -13.09
CA GLN A 60 5.22 -2.50 -12.77
C GLN A 60 4.16 -2.88 -11.75
N LEU A 61 3.94 -2.05 -10.73
CA LEU A 61 2.86 -2.25 -9.77
C LEU A 61 1.50 -2.15 -10.47
N GLN A 62 1.27 -1.14 -11.32
CA GLN A 62 0.03 -1.04 -12.09
C GLN A 62 -0.20 -2.30 -12.95
N THR A 63 0.83 -2.77 -13.65
CA THR A 63 0.76 -4.02 -14.44
C THR A 63 0.38 -5.22 -13.57
N LEU A 64 0.91 -5.30 -12.34
CA LEU A 64 0.59 -6.36 -11.39
C LEU A 64 -0.88 -6.30 -10.96
N LEU A 65 -1.36 -5.10 -10.60
CA LEU A 65 -2.75 -4.86 -10.19
C LEU A 65 -3.73 -5.22 -11.31
N GLU A 66 -3.42 -4.85 -12.56
CA GLU A 66 -4.23 -5.19 -13.74
C GLU A 66 -4.32 -6.69 -14.00
N ARG A 67 -3.32 -7.47 -13.58
CA ARG A 67 -3.25 -8.93 -13.72
C ARG A 67 -3.81 -9.69 -12.51
N SER A 68 -4.29 -8.98 -11.50
CA SER A 68 -4.72 -9.55 -10.20
C SER A 68 -6.14 -9.11 -9.84
N PRO A 69 -7.17 -9.54 -10.60
CA PRO A 69 -8.54 -9.04 -10.47
C PRO A 69 -9.22 -9.34 -9.13
N ARG A 70 -8.68 -10.27 -8.33
CA ARG A 70 -9.22 -10.64 -7.02
C ARG A 70 -8.43 -10.06 -5.85
N LEU A 71 -7.47 -9.19 -6.13
CA LEU A 71 -6.61 -8.62 -5.12
C LEU A 71 -7.43 -7.74 -4.19
N SER A 72 -7.46 -8.10 -2.91
CA SER A 72 -8.22 -7.38 -1.89
C SER A 72 -7.34 -6.79 -0.79
N SER A 73 -6.09 -7.25 -0.68
CA SER A 73 -5.14 -6.78 0.32
C SER A 73 -3.83 -6.39 -0.34
N ILE A 74 -3.40 -5.15 -0.09
CA ILE A 74 -2.13 -4.63 -0.60
C ILE A 74 -1.36 -4.05 0.57
N ARG A 75 -0.13 -4.51 0.71
CA ARG A 75 0.85 -3.94 1.62
C ARG A 75 2.02 -3.43 0.81
N ILE A 76 2.36 -2.16 1.00
CA ILE A 76 3.50 -1.54 0.32
C ILE A 76 4.48 -1.02 1.36
N TYR A 77 5.69 -1.55 1.27
CA TYR A 77 6.86 -1.15 2.02
C TYR A 77 7.78 -0.35 1.11
N TRP A 78 7.94 0.94 1.40
CA TRP A 78 8.88 1.79 0.68
C TRP A 78 9.95 2.33 1.61
N LYS A 79 11.18 2.39 1.12
CA LYS A 79 12.26 3.09 1.82
C LYS A 79 12.07 4.61 1.73
N THR A 80 11.73 5.11 0.54
CA THR A 80 11.46 6.53 0.26
C THR A 80 10.28 6.69 -0.71
N LEU A 81 9.47 7.73 -0.50
CA LEU A 81 8.33 8.06 -1.37
C LEU A 81 8.67 9.27 -2.23
N THR A 82 9.25 9.02 -3.41
CA THR A 82 9.77 10.06 -4.30
C THR A 82 8.79 10.50 -5.40
N SER A 83 7.67 9.81 -5.58
CA SER A 83 6.71 10.06 -6.65
C SER A 83 5.25 9.92 -6.18
N SER A 84 4.33 10.48 -6.96
CA SER A 84 2.90 10.46 -6.62
C SER A 84 2.30 9.08 -6.77
N LEU A 85 1.65 8.55 -5.74
CA LEU A 85 0.95 7.26 -5.79
C LEU A 85 -0.30 7.27 -6.69
N ARG A 86 -0.72 8.45 -7.15
CA ARG A 86 -2.00 8.66 -7.83
C ARG A 86 -2.21 7.78 -9.07
N PRO A 87 -1.22 7.61 -9.97
CA PRO A 87 -1.39 6.77 -11.16
C PRO A 87 -1.76 5.31 -10.84
N LEU A 88 -1.34 4.79 -9.69
CA LEU A 88 -1.65 3.42 -9.28
C LEU A 88 -3.15 3.20 -9.11
N PHE A 89 -3.87 4.20 -8.60
CA PHE A 89 -5.27 4.07 -8.21
C PHE A 89 -6.23 4.79 -9.18
N ASP A 90 -5.72 5.70 -10.02
CA ASP A 90 -6.51 6.32 -11.09
C ASP A 90 -6.84 5.32 -12.22
N SER A 91 -6.11 4.21 -12.32
CA SER A 91 -6.14 3.33 -13.50
C SER A 91 -7.33 2.37 -13.61
N ARG A 92 -8.10 2.11 -12.53
CA ARG A 92 -9.34 1.30 -12.52
C ARG A 92 -10.01 1.34 -11.13
N ASN A 93 -11.28 0.95 -11.06
CA ASN A 93 -12.03 0.69 -9.81
C ASN A 93 -11.42 -0.50 -9.01
N ILE A 94 -10.19 -0.37 -8.53
CA ILE A 94 -9.57 -1.36 -7.66
C ILE A 94 -10.24 -1.24 -6.29
N SER A 95 -11.07 -2.23 -5.94
CA SER A 95 -11.62 -2.36 -4.59
C SER A 95 -10.59 -3.08 -3.72
N VAL A 96 -9.79 -2.29 -3.01
CA VAL A 96 -8.77 -2.82 -2.07
C VAL A 96 -9.39 -2.84 -0.69
N TYR A 97 -9.88 -3.98 -0.24
CA TYR A 97 -10.42 -4.13 1.11
C TYR A 97 -9.44 -3.67 2.21
N HIS A 98 -8.16 -4.04 2.09
CA HIS A 98 -7.11 -3.69 3.07
C HIS A 98 -5.87 -3.10 2.39
N LEU A 99 -5.58 -1.84 2.68
CA LEU A 99 -4.37 -1.15 2.24
C LEU A 99 -3.44 -0.88 3.42
N GLU A 100 -2.18 -1.28 3.33
CA GLU A 100 -1.16 -1.00 4.34
C GLU A 100 0.03 -0.30 3.70
N LEU A 101 0.34 0.92 4.14
CA LEU A 101 1.40 1.74 3.58
C LEU A 101 2.45 2.04 4.66
N LEU A 102 3.66 1.52 4.45
CA LEU A 102 4.73 1.53 5.44
C LEU A 102 6.00 2.16 4.85
N CYS A 103 6.53 3.19 5.52
CA CYS A 103 7.76 3.85 5.12
C CYS A 103 8.87 3.67 6.16
N TYR A 104 9.97 3.01 5.77
CA TYR A 104 11.01 2.59 6.71
C TYR A 104 12.04 3.67 7.04
N ASN A 105 12.45 4.47 6.05
CA ASN A 105 13.55 5.43 6.24
C ASN A 105 13.09 6.88 6.25
N GLU A 106 11.85 7.14 5.85
CA GLU A 106 11.28 8.48 5.83
C GLU A 106 9.93 8.51 6.53
N ARG A 107 9.66 9.64 7.18
CA ARG A 107 8.37 9.91 7.79
C ARG A 107 7.42 10.32 6.68
N LEU A 108 6.16 9.85 6.70
CA LEU A 108 5.11 10.46 5.88
C LEU A 108 4.99 11.93 6.29
N LYS A 109 5.55 12.82 5.48
CA LYS A 109 5.43 14.26 5.64
C LYS A 109 4.06 14.73 5.16
N ARG A 110 3.72 15.97 5.47
CA ARG A 110 2.45 16.60 5.08
C ARG A 110 2.15 16.44 3.59
N GLU A 111 3.15 16.53 2.73
CA GLU A 111 3.01 16.38 1.28
C GLU A 111 2.54 14.96 0.90
N ALA A 112 3.08 13.93 1.56
CA ALA A 112 2.65 12.55 1.36
C ALA A 112 1.23 12.33 1.89
N CYS A 113 0.86 12.96 3.01
CA CYS A 113 -0.51 12.90 3.52
C CYS A 113 -1.52 13.56 2.55
N GLN A 114 -1.18 14.74 2.02
CA GLN A 114 -2.00 15.43 1.03
C GLN A 114 -2.19 14.58 -0.23
N MET A 115 -1.12 13.92 -0.68
CA MET A 115 -1.19 12.97 -1.77
C MET A 115 -2.14 11.82 -1.44
N LEU A 116 -2.03 11.20 -0.27
CA LEU A 116 -2.96 10.15 0.15
C LEU A 116 -4.42 10.63 0.20
N ASN A 117 -4.69 11.86 0.66
CA ASN A 117 -6.04 12.44 0.62
C ASN A 117 -6.59 12.59 -0.80
N THR A 118 -5.74 12.78 -1.82
CA THR A 118 -6.21 12.85 -3.21
C THR A 118 -6.49 11.48 -3.83
N ILE A 119 -5.91 10.43 -3.27
CA ILE A 119 -5.84 9.11 -3.88
C ILE A 119 -6.87 8.18 -3.27
N ILE A 120 -6.86 8.09 -1.94
CA ILE A 120 -7.65 7.10 -1.23
C ILE A 120 -9.16 7.27 -1.45
N PRO A 121 -9.75 8.46 -1.67
CA PRO A 121 -11.18 8.58 -2.00
C PRO A 121 -11.59 7.84 -3.28
N GLY A 122 -10.65 7.60 -4.20
CA GLY A 122 -10.88 6.79 -5.40
C GLY A 122 -10.77 5.28 -5.16
N ILE A 123 -10.34 4.87 -3.96
CA ILE A 123 -10.17 3.48 -3.56
C ILE A 123 -11.33 3.11 -2.63
N ASP A 124 -12.04 2.03 -2.94
CA ASP A 124 -12.98 1.41 -2.01
C ASP A 124 -12.19 0.65 -0.92
N CYS A 125 -11.60 1.42 0.00
CA CYS A 125 -10.74 0.95 1.09
C CYS A 125 -11.51 0.90 2.41
N LYS A 126 -11.59 -0.31 3.00
CA LYS A 126 -12.30 -0.54 4.27
C LYS A 126 -11.36 -0.56 5.46
N VAL A 127 -10.15 -1.08 5.28
CA VAL A 127 -9.12 -1.16 6.30
C VAL A 127 -7.87 -0.47 5.79
N LEU A 128 -7.45 0.59 6.48
CA LEU A 128 -6.25 1.32 6.15
C LEU A 128 -5.24 1.17 7.30
N THR A 129 -4.03 0.73 7.01
CA THR A 129 -2.93 0.74 7.98
C THR A 129 -1.87 1.73 7.53
N LEU A 130 -1.51 2.69 8.40
CA LEU A 130 -0.49 3.69 8.11
C LEU A 130 0.48 3.85 9.26
N MET A 131 1.72 4.20 8.92
CA MET A 131 2.71 4.69 9.86
C MET A 131 2.83 6.22 9.71
N VAL A 132 2.12 6.96 10.57
CA VAL A 132 2.02 8.44 10.47
C VAL A 132 2.62 9.10 11.70
N PHE A 133 3.40 10.16 11.47
CA PHE A 133 4.03 10.95 12.54
C PHE A 133 3.29 12.25 12.84
N ASP A 134 2.58 12.82 11.87
CA ASP A 134 1.83 14.06 12.03
C ASP A 134 0.35 13.77 12.35
N ARG A 135 -0.09 14.14 13.54
CA ARG A 135 -1.46 13.95 14.00
C ARG A 135 -2.50 14.69 13.16
N TRP A 136 -2.13 15.81 12.52
CA TRP A 136 -3.04 16.55 11.66
C TRP A 136 -3.29 15.81 10.35
N CYS A 137 -2.27 15.15 9.81
CA CYS A 137 -2.44 14.28 8.65
C CYS A 137 -3.46 13.18 8.89
N ILE A 138 -3.46 12.58 10.09
CA ILE A 138 -4.40 11.53 10.44
C ILE A 138 -5.84 12.06 10.37
N LEU A 139 -6.10 13.24 10.94
CA LEU A 139 -7.43 13.84 10.89
C LEU A 139 -7.85 14.16 9.46
N ASP A 140 -6.97 14.73 8.66
CA ASP A 140 -7.27 15.02 7.26
C ASP A 140 -7.62 13.73 6.50
N LEU A 141 -6.86 12.65 6.73
CA LEU A 141 -7.13 11.33 6.13
C LEU A 141 -8.49 10.79 6.55
N VAL A 142 -8.77 10.74 7.84
CA VAL A 142 -10.05 10.19 8.32
C VAL A 142 -11.23 11.00 7.80
N ASN A 143 -11.13 12.33 7.77
CA ASN A 143 -12.19 13.19 7.23
C ASN A 143 -12.43 13.01 5.73
N THR A 144 -11.42 12.53 4.99
CA THR A 144 -11.55 12.30 3.54
C THR A 144 -12.08 10.88 3.22
N LEU A 145 -12.05 9.95 4.18
CA LEU A 145 -12.37 8.54 3.98
C LEU A 145 -13.70 8.13 4.58
N ASN A 146 -14.77 8.55 3.91
CA ASN A 146 -16.16 8.25 4.25
C ASN A 146 -16.53 6.75 4.24
N HIS A 147 -15.77 5.90 3.55
CA HIS A 147 -16.00 4.45 3.48
C HIS A 147 -15.12 3.61 4.42
N LEU A 148 -14.24 4.25 5.17
CA LEU A 148 -13.30 3.56 6.03
C LEU A 148 -14.02 2.94 7.24
N THR A 149 -13.90 1.63 7.38
CA THR A 149 -14.47 0.90 8.52
C THR A 149 -13.45 0.67 9.63
N SER A 150 -12.16 0.65 9.29
CA SER A 150 -11.08 0.50 10.26
C SER A 150 -9.83 1.23 9.79
N LEU A 151 -9.18 1.93 10.72
CA LEU A 151 -7.91 2.60 10.53
C LEU A 151 -6.96 2.08 11.60
N LYS A 152 -5.88 1.44 11.17
CA LYS A 152 -4.77 1.07 12.03
C LYS A 152 -3.66 2.10 11.89
N ILE A 153 -3.34 2.80 12.96
CA ILE A 153 -2.25 3.77 12.97
C ILE A 153 -1.14 3.23 13.85
N ASP A 154 0.03 3.02 13.26
CA ASP A 154 1.23 2.68 14.03
C ASP A 154 1.95 3.96 14.46
N CYS A 155 1.82 4.29 15.74
CA CYS A 155 2.47 5.44 16.36
C CYS A 155 3.79 4.99 16.97
N HIS A 156 4.82 4.78 16.15
CA HIS A 156 6.13 4.42 16.67
C HIS A 156 6.65 5.49 17.64
N LYS A 157 6.85 5.09 18.90
CA LYS A 157 7.60 5.88 19.88
C LYS A 157 9.02 6.04 19.38
N GLU A 158 9.38 7.28 19.06
CA GLU A 158 10.72 7.69 18.72
C GLU A 158 11.71 7.07 19.73
N LYS A 159 12.59 6.16 19.29
CA LYS A 159 13.83 5.95 20.04
C LYS A 159 14.55 7.28 19.93
N ALA A 160 14.50 8.06 21.01
CA ALA A 160 15.00 9.41 21.15
C ALA A 160 16.42 9.56 20.60
N VAL A 161 16.55 9.82 19.31
CA VAL A 161 17.83 10.11 18.67
C VAL A 161 17.60 11.31 17.75
N ARG A 162 17.62 12.47 18.42
CA ARG A 162 17.90 13.79 17.87
C ARG A 162 16.76 14.40 17.03
N CYS A 163 16.10 15.39 17.65
CA CYS A 163 15.12 16.32 17.07
C CYS A 163 13.66 15.87 17.05
N GLY A 164 12.98 16.09 18.18
CA GLY A 164 11.54 15.99 18.30
C GLY A 164 11.16 15.40 19.64
N GLN A 165 10.14 15.93 20.32
CA GLN A 165 9.61 15.30 21.51
C GLN A 165 8.96 13.97 21.12
N PRO A 166 9.08 12.90 21.93
CA PRO A 166 8.38 11.66 21.67
C PRO A 166 6.89 11.94 21.49
N ILE A 167 6.21 11.17 20.64
CA ILE A 167 4.74 11.17 20.56
C ILE A 167 4.24 10.87 21.98
N ASN A 168 3.88 11.93 22.71
CA ASN A 168 3.51 11.83 24.10
C ASN A 168 2.22 11.00 24.19
N THR A 169 1.99 10.32 25.30
CA THR A 169 0.73 9.60 25.58
C THR A 169 -0.50 10.48 25.29
N ASP A 170 -0.33 11.79 25.47
CA ASP A 170 -1.29 12.86 25.14
C ASP A 170 -1.71 12.88 23.66
N THR A 171 -0.84 12.52 22.72
CA THR A 171 -1.15 12.56 21.27
C THR A 171 -2.10 11.45 20.89
N VAL A 172 -1.87 10.25 21.41
CA VAL A 172 -2.79 9.11 21.20
C VAL A 172 -4.14 9.46 21.81
N GLU A 173 -4.16 9.93 23.06
CA GLU A 173 -5.42 10.23 23.74
C GLU A 173 -6.16 11.42 23.09
N TRP A 174 -5.44 12.47 22.69
CA TRP A 174 -6.00 13.57 21.90
C TRP A 174 -6.60 13.07 20.60
N LEU A 175 -5.89 12.21 19.86
CA LEU A 175 -6.37 11.69 18.59
C LEU A 175 -7.62 10.83 18.80
N LYS A 176 -7.65 10.01 19.85
CA LYS A 176 -8.86 9.27 20.22
C LYS A 176 -10.05 10.20 20.48
N GLN A 177 -9.85 11.28 21.24
CA GLN A 177 -10.90 12.25 21.50
C GLN A 177 -11.42 12.89 20.22
N GLN A 178 -10.52 13.28 19.30
CA GLN A 178 -10.92 13.85 18.02
C GLN A 178 -11.69 12.84 17.15
N LEU A 179 -11.23 11.59 17.11
CA LEU A 179 -11.87 10.54 16.33
C LEU A 179 -13.22 10.12 16.91
N LEU A 180 -13.37 10.01 18.23
CA LEU A 180 -14.66 9.74 18.88
C LEU A 180 -15.65 10.90 18.69
N ALA A 181 -15.16 12.15 18.67
CA ALA A 181 -16.00 13.32 18.41
C ALA A 181 -16.50 13.35 16.96
N ALA A 182 -15.66 12.94 16.00
CA ALA A 182 -16.02 12.90 14.58
C ALA A 182 -16.79 11.63 14.18
N PHE A 183 -16.55 10.50 14.86
CA PHE A 183 -17.08 9.17 14.56
C PHE A 183 -17.50 8.46 15.87
N PRO A 184 -18.72 8.69 16.37
CA PRO A 184 -19.16 8.20 17.67
C PRO A 184 -19.17 6.67 17.80
N ASP A 185 -19.35 5.96 16.67
CA ASP A 185 -19.46 4.50 16.62
C ASP A 185 -18.10 3.78 16.45
N ILE A 186 -17.00 4.54 16.45
CA ILE A 186 -15.67 4.02 16.12
C ILE A 186 -15.09 3.21 17.30
N GLN A 187 -14.58 2.00 17.02
CA GLN A 187 -14.07 1.13 18.07
C GLN A 187 -12.56 1.28 18.21
N ILE A 188 -12.14 2.19 19.09
CA ILE A 188 -10.72 2.37 19.35
C ILE A 188 -10.17 1.26 20.25
N SER A 189 -9.45 0.31 19.66
CA SER A 189 -8.64 -0.65 20.43
C SER A 189 -7.17 -0.24 20.43
N LYS A 190 -6.55 -0.26 21.62
CA LYS A 190 -5.10 -0.08 21.79
C LYS A 190 -4.46 -1.46 21.76
N GLN A 191 -3.70 -1.75 20.72
CA GLN A 191 -2.92 -2.98 20.63
C GLN A 191 -1.52 -2.60 20.18
N ASP A 192 -0.51 -2.80 21.03
CA ASP A 192 0.91 -2.57 20.73
C ASP A 192 1.20 -1.22 20.06
N ASP A 193 1.03 -0.11 20.80
CA ASP A 193 1.21 1.27 20.32
C ASP A 193 0.42 1.67 19.05
N SER A 194 -0.49 0.81 18.58
CA SER A 194 -1.39 1.09 17.47
C SER A 194 -2.82 1.39 17.91
N ILE A 195 -3.46 2.30 17.18
CA ILE A 195 -4.90 2.61 17.28
C ILE A 195 -5.57 1.84 16.16
N ARG A 196 -6.49 0.92 16.44
CA ARG A 196 -7.44 0.41 15.45
C ARG A 196 -8.76 1.13 15.64
N LEU A 197 -9.36 1.61 14.55
CA LEU A 197 -10.72 2.16 14.50
C LEU A 197 -11.76 1.09 14.15
#